data_AF-A0A929H0Y9-F1
#
_entry.id   AF-A0A929H0Y9-F1
#
_cell.length_a   1.000
_cell.length_b   1.000
_cell.length_c   1.000
_cell.angle_alpha   90.00
_cell.angle_beta   90.00
_cell.angle_gamma   90.00
#
_symmetry.space_group_name_H-M   'P 1'
#
loop_
_entity.id
_entity.type
_entity.pdbx_description
1 polymer ?
#
loop_
_entity_poly.entity_id
_entity_poly.type
_entity_poly.pdbx_seq_one_letter_code
_entity_poly.pdbx_strand_id
1 'polypeptide(L)'
;WVPHKTAALTVTGPELAEFAKFFPQVQGGVVDVIRGLFLMPVTTAAVLLGLAASRFAVRPIVRFAGTGLAALLALVALPPYGFYLAPEYRVHLILAIGGVMLVLLTLLARRLPRRVWGFLVALLALVGAIPALWQFVLLRPLIVALYGNGFGLGWGLATCMAGFALLLISATLSISMSGQRLAANSPPTANR
;
A
#
# COMPACT_ATOMS: atom_id res chain seq x y z
N TRP A 1 3.81 12.70 5.47
CA TRP A 1 2.38 13.00 5.33
C TRP A 1 2.05 14.41 5.82
N VAL A 2 2.44 14.78 7.04
CA VAL A 2 2.32 16.16 7.55
C VAL A 2 3.70 16.80 7.67
N PRO A 3 3.94 18.03 7.20
CA PRO A 3 5.22 18.71 7.38
C PRO A 3 5.39 19.15 8.85
N HIS A 4 6.60 18.99 9.39
CA HIS A 4 6.94 19.44 10.75
C HIS A 4 8.25 20.25 10.71
N LYS A 5 8.37 21.34 11.48
CA LYS A 5 9.55 22.24 11.42
C LYS A 5 10.81 21.65 12.04
N THR A 6 10.66 20.90 13.13
CA THR A 6 11.79 20.36 13.92
C THR A 6 12.17 18.93 13.53
N ALA A 7 11.27 18.21 12.86
CA ALA A 7 11.62 16.94 12.22
C ALA A 7 11.92 17.28 10.76
N ALA A 8 13.19 17.23 10.36
CA ALA A 8 13.58 17.37 8.96
C ALA A 8 12.87 16.34 8.03
N LEU A 9 12.18 15.35 8.62
CA LEU A 9 11.30 14.40 7.96
C LEU A 9 9.85 14.62 8.37
N THR A 10 8.96 14.68 7.38
CA THR A 10 7.50 14.74 7.57
C THR A 10 7.01 13.62 8.48
N VAL A 11 5.97 13.87 9.28
CA VAL A 11 5.26 12.82 10.03
C VAL A 11 4.78 11.75 9.04
N THR A 12 5.27 10.54 9.18
CA THR A 12 5.02 9.39 8.31
C THR A 12 3.63 8.78 8.56
N GLY A 13 3.20 7.85 7.71
CA GLY A 13 1.94 7.13 7.91
C GLY A 13 1.89 6.36 9.24
N PRO A 14 2.93 5.56 9.58
CA PRO A 14 3.00 4.89 10.88
C PRO A 14 2.96 5.86 12.08
N GLU A 15 3.69 6.98 12.00
CA GLU A 15 3.67 7.99 13.05
C GLU A 15 2.28 8.65 13.16
N LEU A 16 1.59 8.89 12.04
CA LEU A 16 0.20 9.38 12.07
C LEU A 16 -0.76 8.38 12.71
N ALA A 17 -0.57 7.07 12.49
CA ALA A 17 -1.37 6.03 13.12
C ALA A 17 -1.28 6.11 14.64
N GLU A 18 -0.06 6.26 15.16
CA GLU A 18 0.19 6.42 16.59
C GLU A 18 -0.28 7.79 17.09
N PHE A 19 -0.05 8.86 16.34
CA PHE A 19 -0.44 10.21 16.73
C PHE A 19 -1.96 10.38 16.82
N ALA A 20 -2.72 9.71 15.94
CA ALA A 20 -4.17 9.76 15.92
C ALA A 20 -4.83 9.37 17.26
N LYS A 21 -4.19 8.50 18.05
CA LYS A 21 -4.74 8.04 19.33
C LYS A 21 -4.77 9.12 20.42
N PHE A 22 -4.03 10.21 20.24
CA PHE A 22 -3.96 11.31 21.22
C PHE A 22 -5.02 12.38 21.02
N PHE A 23 -5.81 12.32 19.94
CA PHE A 23 -6.89 13.27 19.71
C PHE A 23 -8.11 12.92 20.57
N PRO A 24 -8.61 13.83 21.42
CA PRO A 24 -9.79 13.58 22.25
C PRO A 24 -11.03 13.19 21.42
N GLN A 25 -11.17 13.73 20.21
CA GLN A 25 -12.27 13.42 19.30
C GLN A 25 -12.21 11.99 18.78
N VAL A 26 -11.01 11.44 18.60
CA VAL A 26 -10.82 10.04 18.20
C VAL A 26 -11.06 9.12 19.39
N GLN A 27 -10.58 9.48 20.58
CA GLN A 27 -10.80 8.73 21.81
C GLN A 27 -12.29 8.69 22.22
N GLY A 28 -12.98 9.81 22.04
CA GLY A 28 -14.42 9.94 22.30
C GLY A 28 -15.31 9.36 21.21
N GLY A 29 -14.74 8.79 20.13
CA GLY A 29 -15.51 8.20 19.02
C GLY A 29 -16.27 9.20 18.15
N VAL A 30 -15.98 10.50 18.27
CA VAL A 30 -16.58 11.55 17.44
C VAL A 30 -16.05 11.48 16.00
N VAL A 31 -14.78 11.11 15.84
CA VAL A 31 -14.17 10.85 14.54
C VAL A 31 -13.67 9.41 14.51
N ASP A 32 -14.30 8.59 13.67
CA ASP A 32 -13.92 7.19 13.52
C ASP A 32 -12.64 7.05 12.67
N VAL A 33 -11.51 6.91 13.35
CA VAL A 33 -10.20 6.74 12.73
C VAL A 33 -9.68 5.32 12.94
N ILE A 34 -9.58 4.57 11.85
CA ILE A 34 -8.99 3.23 11.86
C ILE A 34 -7.48 3.38 11.65
N ARG A 35 -6.75 3.58 12.76
CA ARG A 35 -5.30 3.87 12.79
C ARG A 35 -4.47 2.93 11.92
N GLY A 36 -4.78 1.62 11.95
CA GLY A 36 -4.04 0.63 11.18
C GLY A 36 -4.08 0.84 9.66
N LEU A 37 -5.06 1.55 9.11
CA LEU A 37 -5.14 1.79 7.67
C LEU A 37 -4.06 2.73 7.14
N PHE A 38 -3.41 3.53 8.00
CA PHE A 38 -2.23 4.32 7.60
C PHE A 38 -1.02 3.45 7.24
N LEU A 39 -1.02 2.16 7.60
CA LEU A 39 0.00 1.17 7.25
C LEU A 39 -0.30 0.45 5.93
N MET A 40 -1.52 0.56 5.40
CA MET A 40 -1.89 -0.06 4.12
C MET A 40 -0.90 0.26 2.99
N PRO A 41 -0.41 1.51 2.81
CA PRO A 41 0.53 1.84 1.75
C PRO A 41 1.84 1.05 1.83
N VAL A 42 2.40 0.86 3.03
CA VAL A 42 3.67 0.12 3.19
C VAL A 42 3.46 -1.38 3.02
N THR A 43 2.36 -1.91 3.56
CA THR A 43 2.02 -3.34 3.41
C THR A 43 1.73 -3.69 1.94
N THR A 44 0.98 -2.87 1.20
CA THR A 44 0.74 -3.14 -0.22
C THR A 44 1.99 -2.91 -1.07
N ALA A 45 2.83 -1.93 -0.75
CA ALA A 45 4.12 -1.75 -1.40
C ALA A 45 5.02 -2.99 -1.22
N ALA A 46 5.02 -3.60 -0.04
CA ALA A 46 5.70 -4.87 0.21
C ALA A 46 5.17 -6.00 -0.70
N VAL A 47 3.86 -6.17 -0.79
CA VAL A 47 3.25 -7.20 -1.67
C VAL A 47 3.59 -6.94 -3.14
N LEU A 48 3.50 -5.68 -3.59
CA LEU A 48 3.85 -5.27 -4.94
C LEU A 48 5.34 -5.51 -5.25
N LEU A 49 6.24 -5.25 -4.30
CA LEU A 49 7.66 -5.57 -4.42
C LEU A 49 7.87 -7.08 -4.54
N GLY A 50 7.16 -7.89 -3.75
CA GLY A 50 7.16 -9.34 -3.86
C GLY A 50 6.68 -9.83 -5.22
N LEU A 51 5.63 -9.23 -5.78
CA LEU A 51 5.11 -9.54 -7.12
C LEU A 51 6.09 -9.14 -8.22
N ALA A 52 6.75 -7.99 -8.08
CA ALA A 52 7.77 -7.55 -9.01
C ALA A 52 9.00 -8.47 -8.98
N ALA A 53 9.48 -8.83 -7.78
CA ALA A 53 10.59 -9.74 -7.58
C ALA A 53 10.30 -11.12 -8.20
N SER A 54 9.10 -11.67 -8.04
CA SER A 54 8.76 -12.98 -8.60
C SER A 54 8.58 -12.97 -10.12
N ARG A 55 8.17 -11.84 -10.69
CA ARG A 55 7.93 -11.68 -12.14
C ARG A 55 9.20 -11.38 -12.93
N PHE A 56 10.02 -10.45 -12.44
CA PHE A 56 11.13 -9.86 -13.19
C PHE A 56 12.51 -10.44 -12.84
N ALA A 57 12.69 -11.03 -11.64
CA ALA A 57 13.97 -11.63 -11.30
C ALA A 57 14.19 -12.95 -12.05
N VAL A 58 15.23 -12.97 -12.90
CA VAL A 58 15.64 -14.19 -13.64
C VAL A 58 16.40 -15.15 -12.72
N ARG A 59 17.27 -14.60 -11.85
CA ARG A 59 18.09 -15.40 -10.92
C ARG A 59 17.30 -15.74 -9.66
N PRO A 60 17.30 -17.01 -9.21
CA PRO A 60 16.53 -17.43 -8.03
C PRO A 60 16.98 -16.70 -6.76
N ILE A 61 18.28 -16.42 -6.61
CA ILE A 61 18.80 -15.72 -5.42
C ILE A 61 18.28 -14.29 -5.31
N VAL A 62 18.22 -13.54 -6.41
CA VAL A 62 17.68 -12.17 -6.45
C VAL A 62 16.19 -12.20 -6.13
N ARG A 63 15.48 -13.22 -6.59
CA ARG A 63 14.06 -13.41 -6.27
C ARG A 63 13.84 -13.65 -4.78
N PHE A 64 14.60 -14.57 -4.18
CA PHE A 64 14.48 -14.85 -2.74
C PHE A 64 14.90 -13.66 -1.89
N ALA A 65 15.98 -12.96 -2.26
CA ALA A 65 16.40 -11.74 -1.59
C ALA A 65 15.34 -10.64 -1.69
N GLY A 66 14.77 -10.41 -2.88
CA GLY A 66 13.70 -9.42 -3.08
C GLY A 66 12.42 -9.78 -2.33
N THR A 67 12.07 -11.06 -2.26
CA THR A 67 10.92 -11.56 -1.47
C THR A 67 11.19 -11.41 0.03
N GLY A 68 12.41 -11.71 0.48
CA GLY A 68 12.82 -11.50 1.87
C GLY A 68 12.76 -10.02 2.26
N LEU A 69 13.25 -9.13 1.40
CA LEU A 69 13.14 -7.68 1.60
C LEU A 69 11.68 -7.21 1.64
N ALA A 70 10.83 -7.72 0.75
CA ALA A 70 9.39 -7.46 0.79
C ALA A 70 8.76 -7.94 2.09
N ALA A 71 9.13 -9.12 2.60
CA ALA A 71 8.61 -9.63 3.87
C ALA A 71 9.05 -8.76 5.06
N LEU A 72 10.32 -8.33 5.08
CA LEU A 72 10.82 -7.38 6.09
C LEU A 72 10.05 -6.06 6.04
N LEU A 73 9.72 -5.57 4.84
CA LEU A 73 8.93 -4.36 4.67
C LEU A 73 7.48 -4.53 5.17
N ALA A 74 6.87 -5.70 4.96
CA ALA A 74 5.53 -6.00 5.50
C ALA A 74 5.53 -6.05 7.04
N LEU A 75 6.64 -6.48 7.66
CA LEU A 75 6.81 -6.50 9.12
C LEU A 75 6.91 -5.10 9.74
N VAL A 76 7.06 -4.04 8.95
CA VAL A 76 6.94 -2.65 9.47
C VAL A 76 5.56 -2.38 10.06
N ALA A 77 4.53 -3.11 9.64
CA ALA A 77 3.18 -3.03 10.20
C ALA A 77 3.01 -3.80 11.52
N LEU A 78 4.06 -4.47 12.02
CA LEU A 78 3.97 -5.24 13.25
C LEU A 78 3.69 -4.31 14.44
N PRO A 79 2.72 -4.64 15.32
CA PRO A 79 2.48 -3.82 16.50
C PRO A 79 3.66 -3.90 17.48
N PRO A 80 3.80 -2.90 18.38
CA PRO A 80 4.83 -2.89 19.40
C PRO A 80 4.74 -4.13 20.30
N TYR A 81 5.91 -4.61 20.72
CA TYR A 81 6.02 -5.82 21.55
C TYR A 81 5.17 -5.71 22.82
N GLY A 82 4.43 -6.78 23.13
CA GLY A 82 3.51 -6.83 24.28
C GLY A 82 2.07 -6.44 23.98
N PHE A 83 1.78 -5.82 22.83
CA PHE A 83 0.43 -5.36 22.48
C PHE A 83 -0.25 -6.17 21.35
N TYR A 84 0.27 -7.36 21.03
CA TYR A 84 -0.26 -8.20 19.94
C TYR A 84 -1.74 -8.57 20.07
N LEU A 85 -2.23 -8.73 21.31
CA LEU A 85 -3.60 -9.15 21.59
C LEU A 85 -4.53 -7.96 21.90
N ALA A 86 -3.98 -6.76 22.01
CA ALA A 86 -4.79 -5.58 22.30
C ALA A 86 -5.73 -5.29 21.12
N PRO A 87 -7.04 -5.06 21.37
CA PRO A 87 -8.04 -4.85 20.30
C PRO A 87 -7.63 -3.74 19.32
N GLU A 88 -7.02 -2.71 19.89
CA GLU A 88 -6.43 -1.53 19.25
C GLU A 88 -5.39 -1.80 18.15
N TYR A 89 -4.69 -2.94 18.23
CA TYR A 89 -3.61 -3.32 17.33
C TYR A 89 -3.97 -4.49 16.41
N ARG A 90 -5.22 -4.97 16.43
CA ARG A 90 -5.67 -6.08 15.57
C ARG A 90 -5.44 -5.82 14.10
N VAL A 91 -5.75 -4.60 13.62
CA VAL A 91 -5.52 -4.24 12.22
C VAL A 91 -4.03 -4.25 11.87
N HIS A 92 -3.15 -3.79 12.76
CA HIS A 92 -1.69 -3.83 12.56
C HIS A 92 -1.22 -5.27 12.38
N LEU A 93 -1.65 -6.15 13.29
CA LEU A 93 -1.32 -7.57 13.24
C LEU A 93 -1.84 -8.24 11.97
N ILE A 94 -3.09 -7.97 11.59
CA ILE A 94 -3.70 -8.50 10.35
C ILE A 94 -2.90 -8.04 9.13
N LEU A 95 -2.49 -6.76 9.07
CA LEU A 95 -1.69 -6.24 7.96
C LEU A 95 -0.29 -6.82 7.92
N ALA A 96 0.36 -7.00 9.06
CA ALA A 96 1.69 -7.61 9.13
C ALA A 96 1.65 -9.08 8.68
N ILE A 97 0.78 -9.90 9.30
CA ILE A 97 0.66 -11.32 8.98
C ILE A 97 0.13 -11.51 7.55
N GLY A 98 -0.95 -10.82 7.21
CA GLY A 98 -1.55 -10.89 5.88
C GLY A 98 -0.60 -10.40 4.79
N GLY A 99 0.14 -9.32 5.05
CA GLY A 99 1.17 -8.80 4.16
C GLY A 99 2.30 -9.81 3.93
N VAL A 100 2.85 -10.40 4.98
CA VAL A 100 3.89 -11.44 4.87
C VAL A 100 3.36 -12.67 4.12
N MET A 101 2.17 -13.15 4.45
CA MET A 101 1.55 -14.28 3.75
C MET A 101 1.36 -13.97 2.25
N LEU A 102 0.83 -12.79 1.90
CA LEU A 102 0.69 -12.37 0.52
C LEU A 102 2.04 -12.25 -0.20
N VAL A 103 3.07 -11.72 0.46
CA VAL A 103 4.44 -11.67 -0.08
C VAL A 103 4.98 -13.08 -0.36
N LEU A 104 4.79 -14.04 0.54
CA LEU A 104 5.23 -15.42 0.30
C LEU A 104 4.46 -16.06 -0.86
N LEU A 105 3.16 -15.79 -0.98
CA LEU A 105 2.33 -16.25 -2.09
C LEU A 105 2.76 -15.66 -3.44
N THR A 106 3.47 -14.51 -3.48
CA THR A 106 3.96 -13.97 -4.75
C THR A 106 4.98 -14.88 -5.44
N LEU A 107 5.64 -15.77 -4.69
CA LEU A 107 6.55 -16.78 -5.26
C LEU A 107 5.82 -17.72 -6.24
N LEU A 108 4.54 -18.02 -5.97
CA LEU A 108 3.67 -18.81 -6.84
C LEU A 108 3.09 -17.98 -8.01
N ALA A 109 3.05 -16.65 -7.88
CA ALA A 109 2.46 -15.74 -8.86
C ALA A 109 3.21 -15.65 -10.21
N ARG A 110 4.37 -16.32 -10.36
CA ARG A 110 5.18 -16.29 -11.59
C ARG A 110 4.42 -16.78 -12.83
N ARG A 111 3.46 -17.69 -12.66
CA ARG A 111 2.70 -18.30 -13.76
C ARG A 111 1.45 -17.50 -14.14
N LEU A 112 1.19 -16.37 -13.49
CA LEU A 112 -0.03 -15.61 -13.76
C LEU A 112 0.00 -15.01 -15.17
N PRO A 113 -1.12 -15.07 -15.91
CA PRO A 113 -1.23 -14.39 -17.18
C PRO A 113 -1.12 -12.87 -16.98
N ARG A 114 -0.59 -12.18 -17.98
CA ARG A 114 -0.28 -10.74 -17.89
C ARG A 114 -1.50 -9.87 -17.53
N ARG A 115 -2.71 -10.28 -17.94
CA ARG A 115 -3.98 -9.62 -17.58
C ARG A 115 -4.25 -9.69 -16.07
N VAL A 116 -4.15 -10.89 -15.48
CA VAL A 116 -4.38 -11.10 -14.05
C VAL A 116 -3.32 -10.37 -13.23
N TRP A 117 -2.06 -10.41 -13.66
CA TRP A 117 -0.99 -9.64 -13.01
C TRP A 117 -1.29 -8.13 -13.01
N GLY A 118 -1.68 -7.56 -14.16
CA GLY A 118 -2.07 -6.16 -14.25
C GLY A 118 -3.26 -5.81 -13.35
N PHE A 119 -4.28 -6.66 -13.34
CA PHE A 119 -5.45 -6.46 -12.47
C PHE A 119 -5.07 -6.48 -10.98
N LEU A 120 -4.22 -7.43 -10.55
CA LEU A 120 -3.74 -7.51 -9.18
C LEU A 120 -2.94 -6.27 -8.78
N VAL A 121 -2.05 -5.78 -9.65
CA VAL A 121 -1.27 -4.56 -9.37
C VAL A 121 -2.18 -3.34 -9.25
N ALA A 122 -3.16 -3.19 -10.15
CA ALA A 122 -4.14 -2.11 -10.08
C ALA A 122 -4.96 -2.17 -8.78
N LEU A 123 -5.47 -3.35 -8.43
CA LEU A 123 -6.26 -3.55 -7.22
C LEU A 123 -5.43 -3.24 -5.96
N LEU A 124 -4.20 -3.77 -5.87
CA LEU A 124 -3.31 -3.51 -4.74
C LEU A 124 -2.93 -2.03 -4.64
N ALA A 125 -2.77 -1.34 -5.77
CA ALA A 125 -2.48 0.09 -5.78
C ALA A 125 -3.64 0.91 -5.20
N LEU A 126 -4.87 0.60 -5.61
CA LEU A 126 -6.07 1.26 -5.08
C LEU A 126 -6.29 0.95 -3.60
N VAL A 127 -6.20 -0.32 -3.22
CA VAL A 127 -6.33 -0.78 -1.83
C VAL A 127 -5.23 -0.22 -0.94
N GLY A 128 -4.02 0.01 -1.47
CA GLY A 128 -2.93 0.65 -0.73
C GLY A 128 -3.16 2.13 -0.47
N ALA A 129 -3.62 2.87 -1.47
CA ALA A 129 -3.70 4.33 -1.41
C ALA A 129 -5.00 4.85 -0.80
N ILE A 130 -6.15 4.32 -1.23
CA ILE A 130 -7.47 4.88 -0.90
C ILE A 130 -7.77 4.86 0.61
N PRO A 131 -7.59 3.74 1.34
CA PRO A 131 -7.92 3.70 2.76
C PRO A 131 -7.06 4.66 3.58
N ALA A 132 -5.76 4.77 3.27
CA ALA A 132 -4.86 5.67 3.98
C ALA A 132 -5.17 7.15 3.68
N LEU A 133 -5.50 7.48 2.43
CA LEU A 133 -5.97 8.83 2.07
C LEU A 133 -7.26 9.20 2.79
N TRP A 134 -8.22 8.27 2.85
CA TRP A 134 -9.49 8.48 3.55
C TRP A 134 -9.26 8.82 5.02
N GLN A 135 -8.46 8.02 5.72
CA GLN A 135 -8.11 8.27 7.13
C GLN A 135 -7.37 9.59 7.31
N PHE A 136 -6.50 9.95 6.36
CA PHE A 136 -5.81 11.24 6.40
C PHE A 136 -6.78 12.42 6.25
N VAL A 137 -7.76 12.34 5.35
CA VAL A 137 -8.78 13.39 5.17
C VAL A 137 -9.58 13.60 6.46
N LEU A 138 -9.96 12.51 7.15
CA LEU A 138 -10.67 12.58 8.43
C LEU A 138 -9.82 13.21 9.54
N LEU A 139 -8.54 12.86 9.61
CA LEU A 139 -7.64 13.31 10.67
C LEU A 139 -7.12 14.74 10.43
N ARG A 140 -6.98 15.16 9.16
CA ARG A 140 -6.44 16.47 8.76
C ARG A 140 -7.07 17.67 9.49
N PRO A 141 -8.39 17.85 9.60
CA PRO A 141 -8.97 19.00 10.30
C PRO A 141 -8.57 19.06 11.77
N LEU A 142 -8.45 17.92 12.45
CA LEU A 142 -8.01 17.85 13.85
C LEU A 142 -6.56 18.31 14.01
N ILE A 143 -5.69 17.87 13.09
CA ILE A 143 -4.30 18.31 13.06
C ILE A 143 -4.22 19.82 12.75
N VAL A 144 -5.01 20.35 11.81
CA VAL A 144 -5.06 21.80 11.50
C VAL A 144 -5.48 22.61 12.72
N ALA A 145 -6.50 22.17 13.44
CA ALA A 145 -6.95 22.81 14.67
C ALA A 145 -5.85 22.83 15.75
N LEU A 146 -5.09 21.73 15.89
CA LEU A 146 -4.01 21.62 16.86
C LEU A 146 -2.83 22.57 16.56
N TYR A 147 -2.44 22.69 15.30
CA TYR A 147 -1.29 23.52 14.90
C TYR A 147 -1.64 25.00 14.67
N GLY A 148 -2.93 25.37 14.73
CA GLY A 148 -3.42 26.75 14.60
C GLY A 148 -3.15 27.41 13.25
N ASN A 149 -2.63 26.67 12.25
CA ASN A 149 -2.30 27.17 10.92
C ASN A 149 -2.56 26.10 9.86
N GLY A 150 -2.94 26.53 8.64
CA GLY A 150 -3.04 25.65 7.49
C GLY A 150 -1.66 25.16 7.06
N PHE A 151 -1.26 23.95 7.44
CA PHE A 151 -0.06 23.32 6.90
C PHE A 151 -0.35 22.68 5.55
N GLY A 152 0.65 22.74 4.66
CA GLY A 152 0.61 22.07 3.36
C GLY A 152 0.66 20.55 3.48
N LEU A 153 0.46 19.86 2.37
CA LEU A 153 0.67 18.41 2.29
C LEU A 153 2.16 18.10 2.40
N GLY A 154 2.53 17.11 3.21
CA GLY A 154 3.92 16.69 3.32
C GLY A 154 4.37 15.89 2.10
N TRP A 155 5.62 16.06 1.67
CA TRP A 155 6.20 15.37 0.51
C TRP A 155 6.03 13.84 0.53
N GLY A 156 6.11 13.21 1.71
CA GLY A 156 5.90 11.76 1.83
C GLY A 156 4.51 11.29 1.38
N LEU A 157 3.47 12.12 1.52
CA LEU A 157 2.16 11.80 0.95
C LEU A 157 2.20 11.93 -0.58
N ALA A 158 2.75 13.02 -1.09
CA ALA A 158 2.84 13.28 -2.53
C ALA A 158 3.64 12.17 -3.25
N THR A 159 4.79 11.76 -2.72
CA THR A 159 5.61 10.69 -3.30
C THR A 159 4.91 9.34 -3.22
N CYS A 160 4.24 9.03 -2.11
CA CYS A 160 3.46 7.81 -1.96
C CYS A 160 2.33 7.75 -3.01
N MET A 161 1.55 8.82 -3.15
CA MET A 161 0.44 8.88 -4.11
C MET A 161 0.93 8.85 -5.55
N ALA A 162 2.01 9.55 -5.86
CA ALA A 162 2.64 9.48 -7.18
C ALA A 162 3.08 8.05 -7.52
N GLY A 163 3.71 7.35 -6.57
CA GLY A 163 4.10 5.95 -6.76
C GLY A 163 2.92 5.03 -7.07
N PHE A 164 1.83 5.13 -6.31
CA PHE A 164 0.61 4.35 -6.56
C PHE A 164 -0.10 4.72 -7.86
N ALA A 165 -0.12 6.00 -8.22
CA ALA A 165 -0.67 6.45 -9.49
C ALA A 165 0.13 5.88 -10.69
N LEU A 166 1.47 5.91 -10.63
CA LEU A 166 2.32 5.31 -11.65
C LEU A 166 2.10 3.80 -11.79
N LEU A 167 1.93 3.09 -10.67
CA LEU A 167 1.62 1.67 -10.69
C LEU A 167 0.26 1.38 -11.33
N LEU A 168 -0.76 2.20 -11.04
CA LEU A 168 -2.09 2.07 -11.63
C LEU A 168 -2.07 2.32 -13.14
N ILE A 169 -1.34 3.35 -13.60
CA ILE A 169 -1.14 3.63 -15.03
C ILE A 169 -0.41 2.45 -15.70
N SER A 170 0.67 1.96 -15.11
CA SER A 170 1.41 0.80 -15.64
C SER A 170 0.54 -0.45 -15.75
N ALA A 171 -0.28 -0.71 -14.73
CA ALA A 171 -1.21 -1.84 -14.69
C ALA A 171 -2.27 -1.75 -15.80
N THR A 172 -2.92 -0.60 -15.97
CA THR A 172 -3.93 -0.39 -17.01
C THR A 172 -3.35 -0.53 -18.41
N LEU A 173 -2.17 0.04 -18.67
CA LEU A 173 -1.46 -0.14 -19.94
C LEU A 173 -1.14 -1.62 -20.22
N SER A 174 -0.69 -2.37 -19.21
CA SER A 174 -0.40 -3.80 -19.35
C SER A 174 -1.65 -4.63 -19.67
N ILE A 175 -2.80 -4.29 -19.10
CA ILE A 175 -4.08 -4.93 -19.40
C ILE A 175 -4.49 -4.63 -20.85
N SER A 176 -4.47 -3.37 -21.27
CA SER A 176 -4.87 -2.94 -22.63
C SER A 176 -4.02 -3.59 -23.73
N MET A 177 -2.69 -3.63 -23.56
CA MET A 177 -1.79 -4.30 -24.51
C MET A 177 -2.04 -5.81 -24.62
N SER A 178 -2.45 -6.45 -23.52
CA SER A 178 -2.83 -7.86 -23.51
C SER A 178 -4.19 -8.11 -24.19
N GLY A 179 -5.02 -7.08 -24.33
CA GLY A 179 -6.23 -7.06 -25.16
C GLY A 179 -5.90 -7.20 -26.64
N GLN A 180 -5.10 -6.27 -27.14
CA GLN A 180 -4.75 -6.12 -28.56
C GLN A 180 -4.02 -7.34 -29.14
N ARG A 181 -3.10 -7.95 -28.38
CA ARG A 181 -2.39 -9.16 -28.83
C ARG A 181 -3.32 -10.36 -29.07
N LEU A 182 -4.42 -10.47 -28.34
CA LEU A 182 -5.38 -11.56 -28.54
C LEU A 182 -6.29 -11.29 -29.75
N ALA A 183 -6.64 -10.03 -30.00
CA ALA A 183 -7.38 -9.64 -31.20
C ALA A 183 -6.54 -9.84 -32.48
N ALA A 184 -5.26 -9.46 -32.46
CA ALA A 184 -4.36 -9.59 -33.62
C ALA A 184 -4.05 -11.05 -34.01
N ASN A 185 -4.12 -11.99 -33.05
CA ASN A 185 -3.85 -13.41 -33.28
C ASN A 185 -5.11 -14.24 -33.60
N SER A 186 -6.28 -13.60 -33.69
CA SER A 186 -7.51 -14.29 -34.08
C SER A 186 -7.45 -14.59 -35.58
N PRO A 187 -7.62 -15.85 -36.03
CA PRO A 187 -7.58 -16.17 -37.45
C PRO A 187 -8.66 -15.39 -38.19
N PRO A 188 -8.40 -14.92 -39.43
CA PRO A 188 -9.42 -14.24 -40.21
C PRO A 188 -10.63 -15.17 -40.33
N THR A 189 -11.78 -14.70 -39.83
CA THR A 189 -13.04 -15.41 -39.95
C THR A 189 -13.29 -15.63 -41.45
N ALA A 190 -13.11 -16.88 -41.90
CA ALA A 190 -13.40 -17.26 -43.26
C ALA A 190 -14.90 -17.01 -43.50
N ASN A 191 -15.20 -15.94 -44.24
CA ASN A 191 -16.54 -15.68 -44.76
C ASN A 191 -16.97 -16.92 -45.56
N ARG A 192 -18.01 -17.60 -45.06
CA ARG A 192 -18.84 -18.53 -45.84
C ARG A 192 -20.05 -17.77 -46.36
#